data_AF-A0AAW2LAY2-F1
#
_entry.id   AF-A0AAW2LAY2-F1
#
_cell.length_a   1.000
_cell.length_b   1.000
_cell.length_c   1.000
_cell.angle_alpha   90.00
_cell.angle_beta   90.00
_cell.angle_gamma   90.00
#
_symmetry.space_group_name_H-M   'P 1'
#
loop_
_entity.id
_entity.type
_entity.pdbx_description
1 polymer ?
#
loop_
_entity_poly.entity_id
_entity_poly.type
_entity_poly.pdbx_seq_one_letter_code
_entity_poly.pdbx_strand_id
1 'polypeptide(L)'
;MISRNTLKGDILKIYKDERTKYYNLLGKIKCRIAITTDMWTSSNNKGFMAVTGHFIDDNWTLQNCILRFLYVPAPHTAEVLADTLVESLMDWNIDRKVSTITVDNCTTNDAMINHLLQKLPTKDMLLDGKVLHMRCCAHILNLIVKDGLDTIGSSIERIRDSVIYWTVSPSRVEKFEETARQVPVNCTKKLCLDCKTRWNSTYLMLETAIIYKDVFPRLNVREKNYKSLPTEEDWVNAIEICGKLKLFHQVTEMFSGTLYPTSNFYFQKICDIKVKLDEWVKSPNILIQDMALSMLRKYDKYWEVCHILMGVAVVLDPRYKMSLVEFFFRKIYHESARFKIDEVRQNCYDLLFDYQSRCCTLNESSSSIGSLENTMSSDVHSDVNVDDSLDEFEQFVVSKTSGATNLSATSELDMYLEESLLPRARDFDILNWWKTNGVKFPTLQKMARDILAIPVSTVASESAFSSSGKLINPHRNRLHHTTVEALMYSRRWLWNEANDTCSTSDGIQTCPSILDEEDDQDDRDSK
;
A
#
# COMPACT_ATOMS: atom_id res chain seq x y z
N MET A 1 -43.59 4.12 3.44
CA MET A 1 -42.49 4.09 2.46
C MET A 1 -41.63 5.34 2.70
N ILE A 2 -40.36 5.18 3.05
CA ILE A 2 -39.46 6.33 3.33
C ILE A 2 -39.16 7.05 2.01
N SER A 3 -39.24 8.38 1.99
CA SER A 3 -38.98 9.16 0.77
C SER A 3 -37.48 9.17 0.45
N ARG A 4 -37.12 9.31 -0.84
CA ARG A 4 -35.71 9.46 -1.26
C ARG A 4 -35.02 10.66 -0.58
N ASN A 5 -35.76 11.75 -0.34
CA ASN A 5 -35.23 12.94 0.31
C ASN A 5 -34.97 12.71 1.80
N THR A 6 -35.85 11.96 2.47
CA THR A 6 -35.66 11.54 3.87
C THR A 6 -34.41 10.68 3.99
N LEU A 7 -34.28 9.64 3.15
CA LEU A 7 -33.12 8.76 3.15
C LEU A 7 -31.80 9.51 2.86
N LYS A 8 -31.83 10.46 1.90
CA LYS A 8 -30.67 11.32 1.63
C LYS A 8 -30.31 12.18 2.85
N GLY A 9 -31.30 12.73 3.54
CA GLY A 9 -31.11 13.50 4.77
C GLY A 9 -30.44 12.66 5.86
N ASP A 10 -30.93 11.43 6.06
CA ASP A 10 -30.40 10.50 7.06
C ASP A 10 -28.94 10.10 6.75
N ILE A 11 -28.64 9.77 5.49
CA ILE A 11 -27.25 9.46 5.06
C ILE A 11 -26.32 10.64 5.31
N LEU A 12 -26.75 11.86 4.96
CA LEU A 12 -25.93 13.06 5.17
C LEU A 12 -25.75 13.39 6.66
N LYS A 13 -26.73 13.05 7.51
CA LYS A 13 -26.62 13.20 8.95
C LYS A 13 -25.59 12.23 9.52
N ILE A 14 -25.72 10.93 9.21
CA ILE A 14 -24.75 9.90 9.62
C ILE A 14 -23.34 10.28 9.17
N TYR A 15 -23.19 10.70 7.92
CA TYR A 15 -21.90 11.15 7.39
C TYR A 15 -21.28 12.29 8.20
N LYS A 16 -22.07 13.30 8.58
CA LYS A 16 -21.59 14.43 9.38
C LYS A 16 -21.17 14.01 10.78
N ASP A 17 -22.01 13.22 11.45
CA ASP A 17 -21.77 12.77 12.83
C ASP A 17 -20.47 11.94 12.90
N GLU A 18 -20.31 10.98 11.99
CA GLU A 18 -19.11 10.15 11.90
C GLU A 18 -17.87 10.93 11.45
N ARG A 19 -18.01 11.85 10.49
CA ARG A 19 -16.89 12.74 10.10
C ARG A 19 -16.37 13.52 11.30
N THR A 20 -17.25 14.03 12.16
CA THR A 20 -16.85 14.73 13.39
C THR A 20 -16.10 13.80 14.36
N LYS A 21 -16.55 12.55 14.53
CA LYS A 21 -15.85 11.56 15.36
C LYS A 21 -14.43 11.31 14.84
N TYR A 22 -14.27 11.05 13.54
CA TYR A 22 -12.97 10.82 12.92
C TYR A 22 -12.08 12.07 12.93
N TYR A 23 -12.63 13.25 12.70
CA TYR A 23 -11.88 14.51 12.81
C TYR A 23 -11.26 14.67 14.20
N ASN A 24 -12.05 14.39 15.25
CA ASN A 24 -11.56 14.42 16.63
C ASN A 24 -10.52 13.32 16.91
N LEU A 25 -10.67 12.13 16.32
CA LEU A 25 -9.71 11.04 16.43
C LEU A 25 -8.35 11.44 15.82
N LEU A 26 -8.35 11.92 14.57
CA LEU A 26 -7.16 12.38 13.87
C LEU A 26 -6.49 13.58 14.57
N GLY A 27 -7.27 14.44 15.22
CA GLY A 27 -6.76 15.51 16.07
C GLY A 27 -5.91 14.98 17.24
N LYS A 28 -6.35 13.90 17.90
CA LYS A 28 -5.69 13.30 19.07
C LYS A 28 -4.45 12.47 18.73
N ILE A 29 -4.40 11.90 17.52
CA ILE A 29 -3.29 11.06 17.10
C ILE A 29 -2.00 11.90 17.01
N LYS A 30 -0.94 11.41 17.67
CA LYS A 30 0.38 12.06 17.70
C LYS A 30 1.30 11.57 16.59
N CYS A 31 1.03 10.42 16.00
CA CYS A 31 1.82 9.88 14.90
C CYS A 31 1.51 10.62 13.60
N ARG A 32 2.39 10.45 12.60
CA ARG A 32 2.15 10.97 11.25
C ARG A 32 1.17 10.07 10.51
N ILE A 33 0.63 10.60 9.42
CA ILE A 33 -0.36 9.95 8.57
C ILE A 33 0.22 9.82 7.17
N ALA A 34 0.35 8.60 6.68
CA ALA A 34 0.67 8.33 5.28
C ALA A 34 -0.61 8.45 4.44
N ILE A 35 -0.51 9.02 3.25
CA ILE A 35 -1.64 9.24 2.36
C ILE A 35 -1.47 8.33 1.14
N THR A 36 -2.55 7.71 0.67
CA THR A 36 -2.64 7.20 -0.70
C THR A 36 -3.67 8.03 -1.45
N THR A 37 -3.34 8.42 -2.68
CA THR A 37 -4.32 9.07 -3.56
C THR A 37 -4.24 8.49 -4.96
N ASP A 38 -5.41 8.41 -5.59
CA ASP A 38 -5.54 7.93 -6.96
C ASP A 38 -6.72 8.64 -7.64
N MET A 39 -6.74 8.59 -8.98
CA MET A 39 -7.75 9.21 -9.83
C MET A 39 -8.49 8.15 -10.64
N TRP A 40 -9.82 8.19 -10.56
CA TRP A 40 -10.69 7.32 -11.34
C TRP A 40 -11.64 8.12 -12.21
N THR A 41 -11.74 7.72 -13.47
CA THR A 41 -12.77 8.25 -14.37
C THR A 41 -13.97 7.32 -14.35
N SER A 42 -15.09 7.85 -13.89
CA SER A 42 -16.36 7.13 -13.84
C SER A 42 -16.98 6.92 -15.23
N SER A 43 -17.96 6.01 -15.30
CA SER A 43 -18.72 5.69 -16.52
C SER A 43 -19.44 6.88 -17.17
N ASN A 44 -19.63 7.97 -16.44
CA ASN A 44 -20.22 9.21 -16.96
C ASN A 44 -19.16 10.28 -17.30
N ASN A 45 -17.90 9.86 -17.51
CA ASN A 45 -16.75 10.71 -17.82
C ASN A 45 -16.42 11.78 -16.77
N LYS A 46 -16.77 11.53 -15.50
CA LYS A 46 -16.35 12.38 -14.38
C LYS A 46 -15.15 11.81 -13.65
N GLY A 47 -14.15 12.63 -13.42
CA GLY A 47 -12.98 12.28 -12.61
C GLY A 47 -13.28 12.39 -11.12
N PHE A 48 -12.86 11.38 -10.36
CA PHE A 48 -12.92 11.36 -8.91
C PHE A 48 -11.54 11.10 -8.32
N MET A 49 -11.19 11.85 -7.27
CA MET A 49 -10.01 11.64 -6.45
C MET A 49 -10.41 10.92 -5.15
N ALA A 50 -9.73 9.83 -4.83
CA ALA A 50 -9.88 9.15 -3.54
C ALA A 50 -8.64 9.39 -2.68
N VAL A 51 -8.81 10.09 -1.55
CA VAL A 51 -7.74 10.35 -0.58
C VAL A 51 -7.96 9.43 0.62
N THR A 52 -6.97 8.60 0.92
CA THR A 52 -7.02 7.65 2.05
C THR A 52 -5.85 7.92 2.97
N GLY A 53 -6.11 8.03 4.27
CA GLY A 53 -5.09 8.16 5.31
C GLY A 53 -4.80 6.81 5.97
N HIS A 54 -3.53 6.58 6.29
CA HIS A 54 -2.99 5.37 6.89
C HIS A 54 -2.12 5.76 8.09
N PHE A 55 -2.37 5.14 9.23
CA PHE A 55 -1.64 5.41 10.47
C PHE A 55 -1.75 4.22 11.42
N ILE A 56 -0.84 4.12 12.39
CA ILE A 56 -0.92 3.12 13.45
C ILE A 56 -1.47 3.79 14.71
N ASP A 57 -2.57 3.27 15.26
CA ASP A 57 -3.22 3.83 16.46
C ASP A 57 -2.47 3.49 17.76
N ASP A 58 -2.96 3.99 18.90
CA ASP A 58 -2.31 3.78 20.20
C ASP A 58 -2.40 2.32 20.67
N ASN A 59 -3.30 1.53 20.08
CA ASN A 59 -3.38 0.09 20.30
C ASN A 59 -2.35 -0.69 19.46
N TRP A 60 -1.57 -0.01 18.61
CA TRP A 60 -0.67 -0.59 17.61
C TRP A 60 -1.39 -1.38 16.53
N THR A 61 -2.59 -0.93 16.16
CA THR A 61 -3.32 -1.48 15.02
C THR A 61 -3.15 -0.56 13.82
N LEU A 62 -2.87 -1.13 12.66
CA LEU A 62 -2.84 -0.38 11.41
C LEU A 62 -4.27 0.03 11.03
N GLN A 63 -4.49 1.33 10.94
CA GLN A 63 -5.74 1.93 10.52
C GLN A 63 -5.58 2.49 9.11
N ASN A 64 -6.61 2.27 8.27
CA ASN A 64 -6.77 2.98 7.02
C ASN A 64 -8.18 3.58 6.94
N CYS A 65 -8.31 4.80 6.44
CA CYS A 65 -9.58 5.52 6.39
C CYS A 65 -9.65 6.37 5.12
N ILE A 66 -10.76 6.27 4.39
CA ILE A 66 -11.04 7.18 3.26
C ILE A 66 -11.33 8.54 3.87
N LEU A 67 -10.44 9.50 3.63
CA LEU A 67 -10.53 10.86 4.10
C LEU A 67 -11.30 11.75 3.16
N ARG A 68 -11.31 11.48 1.85
CA ARG A 68 -12.10 12.22 0.85
C ARG A 68 -12.40 11.36 -0.36
N PHE A 69 -13.58 11.56 -0.95
CA PHE A 69 -13.94 11.03 -2.26
C PHE A 69 -14.53 12.15 -3.10
N LEU A 70 -13.68 12.82 -3.87
CA LEU A 70 -13.97 14.13 -4.44
C LEU A 70 -14.20 14.03 -5.92
N TYR A 71 -15.23 14.73 -6.42
CA TYR A 71 -15.34 15.01 -7.84
C TYR A 71 -14.33 16.11 -8.19
N VAL A 72 -13.46 15.83 -9.17
CA VAL A 72 -12.49 16.80 -9.69
C VAL A 72 -12.87 17.13 -11.14
N PRO A 73 -13.35 18.35 -11.41
CA PRO A 73 -13.69 18.74 -12.77
C PRO A 73 -12.44 18.81 -13.65
N ALA A 74 -12.60 18.53 -14.95
CA ALA A 74 -11.54 18.74 -15.91
C ALA A 74 -11.22 20.25 -16.05
N PRO A 75 -9.96 20.63 -16.31
CA PRO A 75 -8.81 19.77 -16.58
C PRO A 75 -8.12 19.23 -15.32
N HIS A 76 -7.64 17.98 -15.36
CA HIS A 76 -6.87 17.34 -14.29
C HIS A 76 -5.37 17.69 -14.39
N THR A 77 -5.05 18.98 -14.30
CA THR A 77 -3.64 19.42 -14.28
C THR A 77 -2.99 19.09 -12.94
N ALA A 78 -1.66 18.99 -12.92
CA ALA A 78 -0.89 18.77 -11.69
C ALA A 78 -1.20 19.81 -10.60
N GLU A 79 -1.41 21.07 -10.98
CA GLU A 79 -1.77 22.15 -10.07
C GLU A 79 -3.16 21.96 -9.45
N VAL A 80 -4.18 21.65 -10.26
CA VAL A 80 -5.55 21.41 -9.78
C VAL A 80 -5.60 20.20 -8.84
N LEU A 81 -4.89 19.13 -9.18
CA LEU A 81 -4.79 17.95 -8.31
C LEU A 81 -4.08 18.27 -6.99
N ALA A 82 -3.01 19.08 -7.04
CA ALA A 82 -2.30 19.51 -5.85
C ALA A 82 -3.18 20.38 -4.95
N ASP A 83 -3.89 21.38 -5.51
CA ASP A 83 -4.80 22.24 -4.74
C ASP A 83 -5.93 21.44 -4.09
N THR A 84 -6.54 20.54 -4.85
CA THR A 84 -7.59 19.65 -4.34
C THR A 84 -7.09 18.81 -3.16
N LEU A 85 -5.86 18.28 -3.25
CA LEU A 85 -5.27 17.48 -2.17
C LEU A 85 -4.90 18.36 -0.97
N VAL A 86 -4.32 19.54 -1.15
CA VAL A 86 -3.99 20.48 -0.05
C VAL A 86 -5.26 20.89 0.69
N GLU A 87 -6.31 21.29 -0.03
CA GLU A 87 -7.62 21.61 0.57
C GLU A 87 -8.17 20.42 1.35
N SER A 88 -8.05 19.21 0.81
CA SER A 88 -8.47 17.98 1.49
C SER A 88 -7.71 17.77 2.80
N LEU A 89 -6.40 18.00 2.83
CA LEU A 89 -5.58 17.83 4.04
C LEU A 89 -5.88 18.90 5.09
N MET A 90 -6.10 20.15 4.66
CA MET A 90 -6.48 21.27 5.53
C MET A 90 -7.89 21.08 6.11
N ASP A 91 -8.85 20.58 5.32
CA ASP A 91 -10.23 20.29 5.76
C ASP A 91 -10.29 19.24 6.89
N TRP A 92 -9.26 18.40 7.01
CA TRP A 92 -9.10 17.43 8.10
C TRP A 92 -8.09 17.86 9.16
N ASN A 93 -7.46 19.04 8.99
CA ASN A 93 -6.41 19.56 9.88
C ASN A 93 -5.25 18.57 10.07
N ILE A 94 -4.81 17.94 8.97
CA ILE A 94 -3.72 16.95 8.95
C ILE A 94 -2.57 17.33 8.02
N ASP A 95 -2.62 18.50 7.39
CA ASP A 95 -1.59 19.03 6.48
C ASP A 95 -0.19 19.08 7.13
N ARG A 96 -0.13 19.26 8.45
CA ARG A 96 1.11 19.23 9.25
C ARG A 96 1.50 17.84 9.78
N LYS A 97 0.66 16.83 9.57
CA LYS A 97 0.88 15.45 10.04
C LYS A 97 1.21 14.47 8.92
N VAL A 98 1.30 14.93 7.67
CA VAL A 98 1.57 14.04 6.53
C VAL A 98 3.00 13.50 6.60
N SER A 99 3.14 12.17 6.55
CA SER A 99 4.46 11.52 6.41
C SER A 99 4.88 11.38 4.95
N THR A 100 4.01 10.77 4.14
CA THR A 100 4.25 10.43 2.73
C THR A 100 2.93 10.47 1.95
N ILE A 101 3.03 10.57 0.64
CA ILE A 101 1.92 10.51 -0.30
C ILE A 101 2.28 9.46 -1.36
N THR A 102 1.54 8.37 -1.36
CA THR A 102 1.68 7.26 -2.29
C THR A 102 0.73 7.42 -3.46
N VAL A 103 1.29 7.46 -4.67
CA VAL A 103 0.58 7.70 -5.94
C VAL A 103 1.04 6.74 -7.02
N ASP A 104 0.25 6.59 -8.08
CA ASP A 104 0.68 5.84 -9.26
C ASP A 104 1.88 6.51 -9.97
N ASN A 105 2.44 5.86 -10.98
CA ASN A 105 3.65 6.33 -11.65
C ASN A 105 3.37 7.24 -12.86
N CYS A 106 2.21 7.91 -12.88
CA CYS A 106 1.90 8.91 -13.90
C CYS A 106 2.79 10.14 -13.73
N THR A 107 3.31 10.68 -14.84
CA THR A 107 4.21 11.86 -14.82
C THR A 107 3.52 13.11 -14.27
N THR A 108 2.20 13.22 -14.40
CA THR A 108 1.40 14.30 -13.79
C THR A 108 1.57 14.32 -12.26
N ASN A 109 1.71 13.15 -11.64
CA ASN A 109 1.89 13.03 -10.20
C ASN A 109 3.27 13.50 -9.74
N ASP A 110 4.31 13.33 -10.57
CA ASP A 110 5.64 13.91 -10.28
C ASP A 110 5.55 15.44 -10.15
N ALA A 111 4.85 16.10 -11.08
CA ALA A 111 4.63 17.55 -11.03
C ALA A 111 3.71 17.95 -9.86
N MET A 112 2.67 17.16 -9.57
CA MET A 112 1.78 17.39 -8.43
C MET A 112 2.55 17.41 -7.12
N ILE A 113 3.45 16.44 -6.88
CA ILE A 113 4.26 16.38 -5.66
C ILE A 113 5.17 17.61 -5.52
N ASN A 114 5.71 18.15 -6.62
CA ASN A 114 6.51 19.38 -6.58
C ASN A 114 5.68 20.59 -6.14
N HIS A 115 4.44 20.72 -6.61
CA HIS A 115 3.50 21.72 -6.08
C HIS A 115 3.15 21.44 -4.61
N LEU A 116 3.03 20.16 -4.25
CA LEU A 116 3.01 19.59 -2.89
C LEU A 116 3.93 20.31 -1.91
N LEU A 117 5.22 20.17 -2.20
CA LEU A 117 6.33 20.65 -1.40
C LEU A 117 6.39 22.18 -1.29
N GLN A 118 5.76 22.91 -2.22
CA GLN A 118 5.68 24.37 -2.18
C GLN A 118 4.52 24.88 -1.31
N LYS A 119 3.43 24.11 -1.23
CA LYS A 119 2.18 24.52 -0.57
C LYS A 119 2.07 24.00 0.87
N LEU A 120 2.73 22.88 1.19
CA LEU A 120 2.68 22.25 2.52
C LEU A 120 3.91 22.60 3.38
N PRO A 121 3.79 22.56 4.72
CA PRO A 121 4.89 22.88 5.62
C PRO A 121 5.91 21.73 5.69
N THR A 122 6.92 21.79 4.84
CA THR A 122 7.95 20.75 4.70
C THR A 122 8.71 20.45 5.99
N LYS A 123 8.91 21.45 6.85
CA LYS A 123 9.56 21.28 8.17
C LYS A 123 8.85 20.29 9.08
N ASP A 124 7.54 20.10 8.91
CA ASP A 124 6.76 19.13 9.70
C ASP A 124 6.81 17.72 9.07
N MET A 125 7.28 17.58 7.83
CA MET A 125 7.37 16.30 7.10
C MET A 125 8.67 15.54 7.38
N LEU A 126 8.76 14.28 6.97
CA LEU A 126 9.95 13.45 7.19
C LEU A 126 11.11 13.99 6.35
N LEU A 127 12.27 14.23 6.97
CA LEU A 127 13.48 14.74 6.30
C LEU A 127 13.19 15.98 5.43
N ASP A 128 12.42 16.94 5.97
CA ASP A 128 12.00 18.17 5.28
C ASP A 128 11.26 17.92 3.95
N GLY A 129 10.49 16.84 3.87
CA GLY A 129 9.68 16.50 2.69
C GLY A 129 10.44 15.75 1.60
N LYS A 130 11.73 15.44 1.78
CA LYS A 130 12.53 14.67 0.79
C LYS A 130 11.94 13.30 0.45
N VAL A 131 11.14 12.74 1.35
CA VAL A 131 10.50 11.44 1.19
C VAL A 131 8.98 11.53 1.04
N LEU A 132 8.45 12.72 0.71
CA LEU A 132 7.01 12.93 0.55
C LEU A 132 6.44 12.06 -0.57
N HIS A 133 7.16 11.91 -1.68
CA HIS A 133 6.72 11.05 -2.76
C HIS A 133 6.96 9.58 -2.40
N MET A 134 5.93 8.75 -2.48
CA MET A 134 6.09 7.30 -2.57
C MET A 134 5.43 6.80 -3.86
N ARG A 135 6.15 6.00 -4.64
CA ARG A 135 5.61 5.43 -5.87
C ARG A 135 4.88 4.13 -5.57
N CYS A 136 3.70 3.96 -6.16
CA CYS A 136 2.91 2.73 -6.02
C CYS A 136 3.67 1.54 -6.61
N CYS A 137 4.07 0.61 -5.75
CA CYS A 137 4.81 -0.57 -6.11
C CYS A 137 3.98 -1.55 -6.95
N ALA A 138 2.71 -1.74 -6.61
CA ALA A 138 1.81 -2.58 -7.40
C ALA A 138 1.72 -2.09 -8.85
N HIS A 139 1.71 -0.76 -9.05
CA HIS A 139 1.76 -0.18 -10.38
C HIS A 139 3.12 -0.39 -11.07
N ILE A 140 4.24 -0.24 -10.35
CA ILE A 140 5.59 -0.55 -10.88
C ILE A 140 5.66 -2.01 -11.35
N LEU A 141 5.20 -2.95 -10.54
CA LEU A 141 5.17 -4.37 -10.89
C LEU A 141 4.30 -4.63 -12.13
N ASN A 142 3.15 -3.97 -12.24
CA ASN A 142 2.32 -4.03 -13.44
C ASN A 142 3.06 -3.53 -14.69
N LEU A 143 3.82 -2.44 -14.60
CA LEU A 143 4.63 -1.94 -15.72
C LEU A 143 5.76 -2.89 -16.09
N ILE A 144 6.45 -3.47 -15.10
CA ILE A 144 7.53 -4.43 -15.31
C ILE A 144 6.99 -5.67 -16.04
N VAL A 145 5.90 -6.26 -15.53
CA VAL A 145 5.34 -7.49 -16.10
C VAL A 145 4.77 -7.26 -17.49
N LYS A 146 4.08 -6.14 -17.73
CA LYS A 146 3.56 -5.82 -19.07
C LYS A 146 4.65 -5.74 -20.13
N ASP A 147 5.75 -5.03 -19.85
CA ASP A 147 6.90 -4.97 -20.77
C ASP A 147 7.48 -6.37 -21.07
N GLY A 148 7.42 -7.29 -20.10
CA GLY A 148 7.77 -8.69 -20.31
C GLY A 148 6.77 -9.43 -21.19
N LEU A 149 5.47 -9.30 -20.89
CA LEU A 149 4.37 -9.94 -21.63
C LEU A 149 4.31 -9.49 -23.10
N ASP A 150 4.60 -8.23 -23.39
CA ASP A 150 4.61 -7.67 -24.75
C ASP A 150 5.64 -8.38 -25.64
N THR A 151 6.69 -8.95 -25.06
CA THR A 151 7.72 -9.70 -25.79
C THR A 151 7.21 -11.06 -26.30
N ILE A 152 6.15 -11.61 -25.68
CA ILE A 152 5.63 -12.96 -25.96
C ILE A 152 4.13 -12.91 -26.31
N GLY A 153 3.70 -11.77 -26.87
CA GLY A 153 2.29 -11.49 -27.16
C GLY A 153 1.59 -12.57 -27.98
N SER A 154 2.25 -13.15 -28.99
CA SER A 154 1.62 -14.06 -29.95
C SER A 154 1.14 -15.40 -29.36
N SER A 155 1.87 -15.98 -28.41
CA SER A 155 1.45 -17.24 -27.75
C SER A 155 0.27 -16.99 -26.81
N ILE A 156 0.33 -15.88 -26.06
CA ILE A 156 -0.71 -15.49 -25.11
C ILE A 156 -1.97 -15.06 -25.86
N GLU A 157 -1.84 -14.36 -26.98
CA GLU A 157 -2.95 -13.97 -27.86
C GLU A 157 -3.72 -15.17 -28.39
N ARG A 158 -3.04 -16.25 -28.83
CA ARG A 158 -3.74 -17.47 -29.28
C ARG A 158 -4.54 -18.14 -28.18
N ILE A 159 -3.99 -18.22 -26.96
CA ILE A 159 -4.73 -18.75 -25.80
C ILE A 159 -5.89 -17.81 -25.45
N ARG A 160 -5.68 -16.50 -25.46
CA ARG A 160 -6.72 -15.50 -25.22
C ARG A 160 -7.85 -15.61 -26.24
N ASP A 161 -7.54 -15.71 -27.53
CA ASP A 161 -8.54 -15.88 -28.60
C ASP A 161 -9.36 -17.16 -28.43
N SER A 162 -8.73 -18.22 -27.91
CA SER A 162 -9.44 -19.43 -27.52
C SER A 162 -10.37 -19.22 -26.34
N VAL A 163 -9.90 -18.54 -25.29
CA VAL A 163 -10.74 -18.21 -24.13
C VAL A 163 -11.93 -17.36 -24.56
N ILE A 164 -11.70 -16.27 -25.32
CA ILE A 164 -12.75 -15.41 -25.89
C ILE A 164 -13.77 -16.25 -26.64
N TYR A 165 -13.31 -17.14 -27.53
CA TYR A 165 -14.21 -17.95 -28.33
C TYR A 165 -15.18 -18.75 -27.46
N TRP A 166 -14.70 -19.37 -26.38
CA TRP A 166 -15.49 -20.25 -25.52
C TRP A 166 -16.28 -19.52 -24.43
N THR A 167 -15.94 -18.27 -24.10
CA THR A 167 -16.64 -17.48 -23.06
C THR A 167 -17.66 -16.49 -23.62
N VAL A 168 -17.63 -16.16 -24.90
CA VAL A 168 -18.48 -15.10 -25.49
C VAL A 168 -19.98 -15.39 -25.52
N SER A 169 -20.41 -16.65 -25.46
CA SER A 169 -21.85 -16.97 -25.50
C SER A 169 -22.24 -18.09 -24.54
N PRO A 170 -23.46 -18.04 -23.95
CA PRO A 170 -23.92 -19.07 -23.02
C PRO A 170 -23.85 -20.47 -23.61
N SER A 171 -24.24 -20.65 -24.88
CA SER A 171 -24.17 -21.95 -25.55
C SER A 171 -22.74 -22.48 -25.69
N ARG A 172 -21.73 -21.61 -25.88
CA ARG A 172 -20.33 -22.03 -25.94
C ARG A 172 -19.77 -22.34 -24.56
N VAL A 173 -20.17 -21.58 -23.54
CA VAL A 173 -19.83 -21.86 -22.14
C VAL A 173 -20.37 -23.23 -21.73
N GLU A 174 -21.65 -23.53 -22.01
CA GLU A 174 -22.25 -24.85 -21.72
C GLU A 174 -21.51 -25.99 -22.43
N LYS A 175 -21.19 -25.83 -23.72
CA LYS A 175 -20.39 -26.81 -24.49
C LYS A 175 -18.99 -27.03 -23.91
N PHE A 176 -18.36 -25.94 -23.45
CA PHE A 176 -17.07 -25.99 -22.79
C PHE A 176 -17.16 -26.81 -21.50
N GLU A 177 -18.10 -26.48 -20.61
CA GLU A 177 -18.31 -27.16 -19.33
C GLU A 177 -18.67 -28.64 -19.50
N GLU A 178 -19.51 -28.98 -20.48
CA GLU A 178 -19.84 -30.37 -20.82
C GLU A 178 -18.62 -31.17 -21.28
N THR A 179 -17.76 -30.55 -22.08
CA THR A 179 -16.54 -31.21 -22.58
C THR A 179 -15.49 -31.31 -21.49
N ALA A 180 -15.37 -30.30 -20.63
CA ALA A 180 -14.49 -30.31 -19.46
C ALA A 180 -14.88 -31.43 -18.48
N ARG A 181 -16.18 -31.67 -18.25
CA ARG A 181 -16.68 -32.79 -17.41
C ARG A 181 -16.31 -34.19 -17.94
N GLN A 182 -15.97 -34.32 -19.22
CA GLN A 182 -15.59 -35.59 -19.85
C GLN A 182 -14.08 -35.84 -19.83
N VAL A 183 -13.30 -34.87 -19.34
CA VAL A 183 -11.86 -35.00 -19.10
C VAL A 183 -11.67 -35.07 -17.59
N PRO A 184 -10.73 -35.87 -17.06
CA PRO A 184 -10.45 -35.92 -15.63
C PRO A 184 -9.72 -34.64 -15.17
N VAL A 185 -10.37 -33.48 -15.28
CA VAL A 185 -9.86 -32.19 -14.81
C VAL A 185 -10.42 -31.93 -13.42
N ASN A 186 -9.57 -31.91 -12.41
CA ASN A 186 -9.93 -31.56 -11.04
C ASN A 186 -9.91 -30.02 -10.85
N CYS A 187 -10.79 -29.30 -11.56
CA CYS A 187 -10.91 -27.85 -11.44
C CYS A 187 -12.37 -27.42 -11.47
N THR A 188 -12.73 -26.49 -10.59
CA THR A 188 -14.07 -25.87 -10.51
C THR A 188 -14.06 -24.43 -10.99
N LYS A 189 -12.89 -23.85 -11.32
CA LYS A 189 -12.77 -22.48 -11.81
C LYS A 189 -13.33 -22.38 -13.23
N LYS A 190 -14.10 -21.34 -13.52
CA LYS A 190 -14.57 -21.02 -14.87
C LYS A 190 -13.46 -20.36 -15.68
N LEU A 191 -13.49 -20.55 -17.01
CA LEU A 191 -12.66 -19.72 -17.89
C LEU A 191 -13.14 -18.27 -17.79
N CYS A 192 -12.20 -17.36 -17.58
CA CYS A 192 -12.46 -15.93 -17.50
C CYS A 192 -11.50 -15.18 -18.44
N LEU A 193 -12.02 -14.17 -19.13
CA LEU A 193 -11.24 -13.33 -20.04
C LEU A 193 -10.40 -12.33 -19.24
N ASP A 194 -9.17 -12.09 -19.68
CA ASP A 194 -8.30 -11.13 -19.04
C ASP A 194 -8.66 -9.66 -19.37
N CYS A 195 -8.39 -8.78 -18.41
CA CYS A 195 -8.30 -7.35 -18.64
C CYS A 195 -6.90 -7.02 -19.16
N LYS A 196 -6.75 -6.72 -20.46
CA LYS A 196 -5.45 -6.43 -21.11
C LYS A 196 -4.63 -5.34 -20.38
N THR A 197 -5.28 -4.42 -19.69
CA THR A 197 -4.62 -3.36 -18.93
C THR A 197 -4.15 -3.77 -17.54
N ARG A 198 -4.43 -5.00 -17.08
CA ARG A 198 -4.03 -5.52 -15.76
C ARG A 198 -3.41 -6.91 -15.88
N TRP A 199 -2.09 -6.98 -15.74
CA TRP A 199 -1.34 -8.22 -15.95
C TRP A 199 -1.78 -9.40 -15.06
N ASN A 200 -2.25 -9.13 -13.82
CA ASN A 200 -2.73 -10.16 -12.89
C ASN A 200 -3.90 -10.95 -13.49
N SER A 201 -4.79 -10.29 -14.22
CA SER A 201 -5.91 -10.96 -14.88
C SER A 201 -5.44 -11.86 -16.02
N THR A 202 -4.40 -11.45 -16.76
CA THR A 202 -3.75 -12.30 -17.77
C THR A 202 -3.12 -13.52 -17.12
N TYR A 203 -2.46 -13.36 -15.96
CA TYR A 203 -1.91 -14.48 -15.20
C TYR A 203 -3.00 -15.47 -14.76
N LEU A 204 -4.11 -14.99 -14.19
CA LEU A 204 -5.24 -15.83 -13.76
C LEU A 204 -5.92 -16.54 -14.94
N MET A 205 -6.08 -15.86 -16.07
CA MET A 205 -6.58 -16.45 -17.31
C MET A 205 -5.68 -17.61 -17.76
N LEU A 206 -4.36 -17.39 -17.81
CA LEU A 206 -3.39 -18.41 -18.20
C LEU A 206 -3.38 -19.58 -17.20
N GLU A 207 -3.32 -19.31 -15.89
CA GLU A 207 -3.35 -20.33 -14.85
C GLU A 207 -4.56 -21.25 -15.01
N THR A 208 -5.74 -20.66 -15.27
CA THR A 208 -6.98 -21.41 -15.44
C THR A 208 -7.01 -22.15 -16.78
N ALA A 209 -6.63 -21.50 -17.88
CA ALA A 209 -6.64 -22.10 -19.22
C ALA A 209 -5.68 -23.29 -19.33
N ILE A 210 -4.52 -23.23 -18.68
CA ILE A 210 -3.52 -24.31 -18.65
C ILE A 210 -4.11 -25.59 -18.03
N ILE A 211 -4.94 -25.47 -16.99
CA ILE A 211 -5.59 -26.62 -16.35
C ILE A 211 -6.54 -27.33 -17.34
N TYR A 212 -7.13 -26.58 -18.26
CA TYR A 212 -8.04 -27.08 -19.29
C TYR A 212 -7.35 -27.39 -20.63
N LYS A 213 -6.00 -27.43 -20.68
CA LYS A 213 -5.23 -27.69 -21.91
C LYS A 213 -5.79 -28.85 -22.75
N ASP A 214 -6.08 -29.98 -22.13
CA ASP A 214 -6.56 -31.20 -22.81
C ASP A 214 -8.02 -31.14 -23.28
N VAL A 215 -8.76 -30.11 -22.86
CA VAL A 215 -10.16 -29.88 -23.26
C VAL A 215 -10.22 -29.21 -24.64
N PHE A 216 -9.32 -28.27 -24.94
CA PHE A 216 -9.32 -27.49 -26.19
C PHE A 216 -9.24 -28.34 -27.47
N PRO A 217 -8.39 -29.39 -27.56
CA PRO A 217 -8.38 -30.28 -28.73
C PRO A 217 -9.70 -31.01 -28.94
N ARG A 218 -10.38 -31.43 -27.86
CA ARG A 218 -11.70 -32.09 -27.95
C ARG A 218 -12.78 -31.15 -28.43
N LEU A 219 -12.72 -29.89 -28.00
CA LEU A 219 -13.62 -28.84 -28.45
C LEU A 219 -13.47 -28.54 -29.94
N ASN A 220 -12.24 -28.55 -30.45
CA ASN A 220 -11.95 -28.39 -31.88
C ASN A 220 -12.56 -29.49 -32.77
N VAL A 221 -12.63 -30.72 -32.27
CA VAL A 221 -13.31 -31.81 -32.99
C VAL A 221 -14.82 -31.58 -33.07
N ARG A 222 -15.41 -30.95 -32.05
CA ARG A 222 -16.87 -30.76 -31.91
C ARG A 222 -17.40 -29.50 -32.57
N GLU A 223 -16.58 -28.46 -32.72
CA GLU A 223 -17.00 -27.15 -33.21
C GLU A 223 -16.16 -26.72 -34.41
N LYS A 224 -16.71 -26.88 -35.62
CA LYS A 224 -16.03 -26.56 -36.89
C LYS A 224 -15.64 -25.09 -37.02
N ASN A 225 -16.33 -24.20 -36.30
CA ASN A 225 -16.08 -22.76 -36.36
C ASN A 225 -14.96 -22.31 -35.39
N TYR A 226 -14.44 -23.19 -34.55
CA TYR A 226 -13.32 -22.89 -33.67
C TYR A 226 -12.01 -22.98 -34.47
N LYS A 227 -11.36 -21.83 -34.70
CA LYS A 227 -10.14 -21.73 -35.51
C LYS A 227 -8.91 -21.28 -34.72
N SER A 228 -9.08 -20.89 -33.47
CA SER A 228 -8.04 -20.30 -32.63
C SER A 228 -7.33 -21.32 -31.73
N LEU A 229 -7.35 -22.62 -32.07
CA LEU A 229 -6.74 -23.68 -31.25
C LEU A 229 -5.25 -23.38 -30.96
N PRO A 230 -4.82 -23.29 -29.69
CA PRO A 230 -3.42 -23.04 -29.36
C PRO A 230 -2.58 -24.28 -29.68
N THR A 231 -1.35 -24.06 -30.15
CA THR A 231 -0.41 -25.14 -30.47
C THR A 231 0.24 -25.71 -29.20
N GLU A 232 0.85 -26.89 -29.30
CA GLU A 232 1.61 -27.44 -28.16
C GLU A 232 2.73 -26.51 -27.68
N GLU A 233 3.36 -25.79 -28.61
CA GLU A 233 4.35 -24.75 -28.29
C GLU A 233 3.75 -23.59 -27.48
N ASP A 234 2.53 -23.15 -27.80
CA ASP A 234 1.85 -22.11 -27.01
C ASP A 234 1.66 -22.53 -25.56
N TRP A 235 1.26 -23.80 -25.35
CA TRP A 235 1.07 -24.35 -24.02
C TRP A 235 2.38 -24.47 -23.26
N VAL A 236 3.45 -24.93 -23.90
CA VAL A 236 4.79 -25.00 -23.27
C VAL A 236 5.24 -23.61 -22.83
N ASN A 237 5.13 -22.61 -23.72
CA ASN A 237 5.48 -21.23 -23.41
C ASN A 237 4.62 -20.66 -22.27
N ALA A 238 3.30 -20.87 -22.32
CA ALA A 238 2.38 -20.40 -21.29
C ALA A 238 2.66 -21.01 -19.92
N ILE A 239 2.95 -22.32 -19.85
CA ILE A 239 3.29 -23.01 -18.59
C ILE A 239 4.58 -22.42 -18.00
N GLU A 240 5.61 -22.26 -18.82
CA GLU A 240 6.88 -21.71 -18.35
C GLU A 240 6.71 -20.28 -17.83
N ILE A 241 6.05 -19.41 -18.61
CA ILE A 241 5.81 -18.01 -18.24
C ILE A 241 4.92 -17.91 -17.00
N CYS A 242 3.82 -18.67 -16.93
CA CYS A 242 2.95 -18.68 -15.76
C CYS A 242 3.73 -19.09 -14.50
N GLY A 243 4.63 -20.08 -14.60
CA GLY A 243 5.53 -20.46 -13.51
C GLY A 243 6.43 -19.31 -13.03
N LYS A 244 6.90 -18.46 -13.95
CA LYS A 244 7.74 -17.28 -13.68
C LYS A 244 6.92 -16.13 -13.06
N LEU A 245 5.77 -15.82 -13.65
CA LEU A 245 4.87 -14.75 -13.21
C LEU A 245 4.22 -15.00 -11.85
N LYS A 246 4.13 -16.26 -11.42
CA LYS A 246 3.64 -16.62 -10.08
C LYS A 246 4.34 -15.84 -8.95
N LEU A 247 5.65 -15.59 -9.09
CA LEU A 247 6.39 -14.78 -8.11
C LEU A 247 5.83 -13.36 -8.03
N PHE A 248 5.64 -12.72 -9.18
CA PHE A 248 5.10 -11.35 -9.25
C PHE A 248 3.69 -11.29 -8.69
N HIS A 249 2.92 -12.38 -8.84
CA HIS A 249 1.52 -12.41 -8.43
C HIS A 249 1.44 -12.44 -6.92
N GLN A 250 2.20 -13.35 -6.31
CA GLN A 250 2.33 -13.45 -4.85
C GLN A 250 2.85 -12.16 -4.21
N VAL A 251 3.82 -11.48 -4.86
CA VAL A 251 4.33 -10.20 -4.35
C VAL A 251 3.28 -9.11 -4.48
N THR A 252 2.54 -9.06 -5.58
CA THR A 252 1.49 -8.06 -5.79
C THR A 252 0.32 -8.26 -4.83
N GLU A 253 -0.09 -9.50 -4.56
CA GLU A 253 -1.05 -9.83 -3.50
C GLU A 253 -0.58 -9.33 -2.13
N MET A 254 0.67 -9.60 -1.78
CA MET A 254 1.25 -9.17 -0.51
C MET A 254 1.28 -7.64 -0.38
N PHE A 255 1.60 -6.92 -1.46
CA PHE A 255 1.59 -5.46 -1.47
C PHE A 255 0.19 -4.84 -1.55
N SER A 256 -0.81 -5.63 -1.91
CA SER A 256 -2.22 -5.22 -1.93
C SER A 256 -2.88 -5.32 -0.55
N GLY A 257 -2.15 -5.81 0.47
CA GLY A 257 -2.64 -5.89 1.84
C GLY A 257 -2.94 -4.53 2.46
N THR A 258 -4.07 -4.43 3.17
CA THR A 258 -4.51 -3.20 3.86
C THR A 258 -4.64 -3.38 5.38
N LEU A 259 -4.55 -4.62 5.87
CA LEU A 259 -4.71 -4.99 7.28
C LEU A 259 -3.40 -5.26 8.00
N TYR A 260 -2.27 -5.16 7.30
CA TYR A 260 -0.93 -5.36 7.84
C TYR A 260 0.07 -4.40 7.20
N PRO A 261 1.18 -4.07 7.89
CA PRO A 261 2.26 -3.27 7.31
C PRO A 261 2.84 -3.90 6.06
N THR A 262 2.96 -3.14 4.98
CA THR A 262 3.54 -3.62 3.70
C THR A 262 4.95 -3.09 3.46
N SER A 263 5.35 -1.98 4.08
CA SER A 263 6.64 -1.32 3.88
C SER A 263 7.83 -2.18 4.29
N ASN A 264 7.73 -2.95 5.37
CA ASN A 264 8.81 -3.85 5.82
C ASN A 264 9.03 -5.05 4.88
N PHE A 265 8.03 -5.45 4.08
CA PHE A 265 8.21 -6.52 3.09
C PHE A 265 8.80 -6.04 1.77
N TYR A 266 8.66 -4.73 1.48
CA TYR A 266 9.01 -4.14 0.21
C TYR A 266 10.39 -4.55 -0.30
N PHE A 267 11.41 -4.22 0.49
CA PHE A 267 12.80 -4.33 0.07
C PHE A 267 13.17 -5.78 -0.23
N GLN A 268 12.78 -6.71 0.66
CA GLN A 268 13.03 -8.13 0.45
C GLN A 268 12.43 -8.60 -0.88
N LYS A 269 11.14 -8.32 -1.11
CA LYS A 269 10.42 -8.85 -2.27
C LYS A 269 10.91 -8.27 -3.59
N ILE A 270 11.26 -6.99 -3.59
CA ILE A 270 11.83 -6.33 -4.77
C ILE A 270 13.23 -6.85 -5.07
N CYS A 271 14.08 -7.07 -4.05
CA CYS A 271 15.37 -7.72 -4.25
C CYS A 271 15.23 -9.19 -4.73
N ASP A 272 14.26 -9.94 -4.20
CA ASP A 272 13.96 -11.30 -4.66
C ASP A 272 13.62 -11.30 -6.17
N ILE A 273 12.82 -10.33 -6.61
CA ILE A 273 12.50 -10.13 -8.03
C ILE A 273 13.77 -9.85 -8.85
N LYS A 274 14.64 -8.94 -8.40
CA LYS A 274 15.90 -8.63 -9.10
C LYS A 274 16.77 -9.87 -9.29
N VAL A 275 16.99 -10.62 -8.21
CA VAL A 275 17.79 -11.85 -8.25
C VAL A 275 17.19 -12.84 -9.25
N LYS A 276 15.85 -12.98 -9.28
CA LYS A 276 15.17 -13.87 -10.21
C LYS A 276 15.26 -13.39 -11.66
N LEU A 277 15.14 -12.09 -11.91
CA LEU A 277 15.35 -11.53 -13.25
C LEU A 277 16.79 -11.78 -13.73
N ASP A 278 17.79 -11.60 -12.87
CA ASP A 278 19.20 -11.87 -13.21
C ASP A 278 19.46 -13.36 -13.51
N GLU A 279 18.75 -14.27 -12.85
CA GLU A 279 18.75 -15.69 -13.19
C GLU A 279 18.09 -15.94 -14.55
N TRP A 280 16.97 -15.27 -14.86
CA TRP A 280 16.20 -15.49 -16.09
C TRP A 280 16.91 -14.92 -17.33
N VAL A 281 17.67 -13.84 -17.18
CA VAL A 281 18.56 -13.33 -18.25
C VAL A 281 19.58 -14.38 -18.68
N LYS A 282 19.96 -15.32 -17.80
CA LYS A 282 20.89 -16.42 -18.08
C LYS A 282 20.18 -17.71 -18.53
N SER A 283 18.87 -17.65 -18.77
CA SER A 283 18.08 -18.80 -19.20
C SER A 283 18.53 -19.32 -20.57
N PRO A 284 18.55 -20.64 -20.82
CA PRO A 284 18.76 -21.19 -22.16
C PRO A 284 17.57 -20.95 -23.09
N ASN A 285 16.38 -20.66 -22.55
CA ASN A 285 15.21 -20.30 -23.34
C ASN A 285 15.30 -18.81 -23.73
N ILE A 286 15.47 -18.55 -25.03
CA ILE A 286 15.59 -17.21 -25.62
C ILE A 286 14.36 -16.35 -25.27
N LEU A 287 13.15 -16.92 -25.29
CA LEU A 287 11.92 -16.18 -24.95
C LEU A 287 11.96 -15.66 -23.51
N ILE A 288 12.43 -16.49 -22.57
CA ILE A 288 12.55 -16.10 -21.16
C ILE A 288 13.67 -15.10 -20.96
N GLN A 289 14.78 -15.24 -21.68
CA GLN A 289 15.87 -14.28 -21.67
C GLN A 289 15.41 -12.90 -22.16
N ASP A 290 14.72 -12.84 -23.30
CA ASP A 290 14.22 -11.58 -23.87
C ASP A 290 13.17 -10.92 -22.97
N MET A 291 12.23 -11.71 -22.43
CA MET A 291 11.27 -11.25 -21.42
C MET A 291 11.99 -10.67 -20.20
N ALA A 292 12.99 -11.38 -19.66
CA ALA A 292 13.73 -10.93 -18.50
C ALA A 292 14.53 -9.64 -18.77
N LEU A 293 15.15 -9.51 -19.95
CA LEU A 293 15.84 -8.28 -20.37
C LEU A 293 14.87 -7.10 -20.50
N SER A 294 13.66 -7.33 -21.01
CA SER A 294 12.60 -6.30 -21.08
C SER A 294 12.16 -5.86 -19.68
N MET A 295 11.84 -6.82 -18.82
CA MET A 295 11.44 -6.58 -17.43
C MET A 295 12.53 -5.89 -16.62
N LEU A 296 13.79 -6.29 -16.79
CA LEU A 296 14.93 -5.75 -16.05
C LEU A 296 15.18 -4.27 -16.38
N ARG A 297 15.07 -3.88 -17.67
CA ARG A 297 15.16 -2.47 -18.07
C ARG A 297 14.13 -1.60 -17.35
N LYS A 298 12.89 -2.08 -17.21
CA LYS A 298 11.85 -1.36 -16.46
C LYS A 298 12.14 -1.39 -14.95
N TYR A 299 12.60 -2.52 -14.42
CA TYR A 299 12.97 -2.65 -13.01
C TYR A 299 14.02 -1.60 -12.63
N ASP A 300 15.14 -1.52 -13.38
CA ASP A 300 16.25 -0.64 -13.05
C ASP A 300 15.83 0.84 -13.05
N LYS A 301 14.95 1.24 -13.98
CA LYS A 301 14.37 2.59 -14.03
C LYS A 301 13.70 3.00 -12.72
N TYR A 302 13.01 2.07 -12.05
CA TYR A 302 12.29 2.37 -10.80
C TYR A 302 13.11 2.05 -9.56
N TRP A 303 14.04 1.10 -9.65
CA TRP A 303 14.88 0.68 -8.54
C TRP A 303 15.78 1.82 -8.02
N GLU A 304 16.37 2.62 -8.93
CA GLU A 304 17.16 3.78 -8.53
C GLU A 304 16.34 4.89 -7.86
N VAL A 305 15.03 4.90 -8.11
CA VAL A 305 14.07 5.85 -7.52
C VAL A 305 13.48 5.31 -6.22
N CYS A 306 13.73 4.05 -5.86
CA CYS A 306 13.19 3.43 -4.66
C CYS A 306 13.74 4.14 -3.41
N HIS A 307 12.82 4.80 -2.69
CA HIS A 307 13.13 5.76 -1.65
C HIS A 307 13.88 5.17 -0.45
N ILE A 308 14.67 6.05 0.17
CA ILE A 308 15.32 5.94 1.48
C ILE A 308 14.51 5.10 2.49
N LEU A 309 13.19 5.35 2.57
CA LEU A 309 12.30 4.73 3.54
C LEU A 309 12.17 3.22 3.43
N MET A 310 12.37 2.63 2.25
CA MET A 310 12.18 1.20 2.06
C MET A 310 13.34 0.38 2.66
N GLY A 311 14.55 0.95 2.65
CA GLY A 311 15.68 0.39 3.39
C GLY A 311 15.45 0.49 4.90
N VAL A 312 15.04 1.67 5.37
CA VAL A 312 14.76 1.92 6.79
C VAL A 312 13.64 1.01 7.33
N ALA A 313 12.57 0.79 6.57
CA ALA A 313 11.46 -0.06 6.96
C ALA A 313 11.89 -1.51 7.25
N VAL A 314 12.81 -2.07 6.46
CA VAL A 314 13.39 -3.40 6.73
C VAL A 314 14.34 -3.37 7.93
N VAL A 315 15.09 -2.30 8.12
CA VAL A 315 15.98 -2.18 9.28
C VAL A 315 15.17 -2.19 10.57
N LEU A 316 14.00 -1.56 10.59
CA LEU A 316 13.07 -1.58 11.72
C LEU A 316 12.33 -2.92 11.92
N ASP A 317 12.56 -3.93 11.07
CA ASP A 317 12.08 -5.29 11.32
C ASP A 317 13.15 -6.07 12.12
N PRO A 318 12.86 -6.47 13.37
CA PRO A 318 13.84 -7.10 14.26
C PRO A 318 14.30 -8.50 13.80
N ARG A 319 13.61 -9.10 12.83
CA ARG A 319 14.03 -10.37 12.19
C ARG A 319 15.15 -10.16 11.17
N TYR A 320 15.32 -8.94 10.68
CA TYR A 320 16.13 -8.64 9.51
C TYR A 320 17.23 -7.61 9.79
N LYS A 321 16.86 -6.45 10.34
CA LYS A 321 17.78 -5.32 10.61
C LYS A 321 18.65 -5.00 9.39
N MET A 322 19.87 -4.49 9.63
CA MET A 322 20.86 -4.25 8.57
C MET A 322 21.29 -5.53 7.85
N SER A 323 21.23 -6.70 8.49
CA SER A 323 21.74 -7.96 7.93
C SER A 323 21.05 -8.34 6.62
N LEU A 324 19.75 -8.08 6.47
CA LEU A 324 19.04 -8.36 5.22
C LEU A 324 19.45 -7.41 4.08
N VAL A 325 19.65 -6.13 4.40
CA VAL A 325 20.16 -5.13 3.45
C VAL A 325 21.53 -5.54 2.95
N GLU A 326 22.43 -5.89 3.88
CA GLU A 326 23.78 -6.35 3.54
C GLU A 326 23.76 -7.61 2.67
N PHE A 327 22.90 -8.57 2.99
CA PHE A 327 22.79 -9.81 2.23
C PHE A 327 22.38 -9.57 0.76
N PHE A 328 21.33 -8.79 0.51
CA PHE A 328 20.86 -8.54 -0.85
C PHE A 328 21.79 -7.60 -1.62
N PHE A 329 22.28 -6.53 -0.99
CA PHE A 329 23.15 -5.58 -1.68
C PHE A 329 24.49 -6.21 -2.08
N ARG A 330 25.06 -7.10 -1.26
CA ARG A 330 26.26 -7.88 -1.66
C ARG A 330 26.00 -8.80 -2.86
N LYS A 331 24.76 -9.29 -3.02
CA LYS A 331 24.36 -10.11 -4.18
C LYS A 331 24.10 -9.28 -5.44
N ILE A 332 23.50 -8.11 -5.30
CA ILE A 332 23.05 -7.28 -6.44
C ILE A 332 24.19 -6.38 -6.95
N TYR A 333 24.91 -5.72 -6.05
CA TYR A 333 25.88 -4.67 -6.40
C TYR A 333 27.34 -5.12 -6.31
N HIS A 334 27.60 -6.32 -5.79
CA HIS A 334 28.94 -6.87 -5.63
C HIS A 334 29.92 -5.88 -4.97
N GLU A 335 30.87 -5.32 -5.72
CA GLU A 335 31.90 -4.40 -5.24
C GLU A 335 31.31 -3.06 -4.73
N SER A 336 30.24 -2.55 -5.35
CA SER A 336 29.59 -1.30 -4.96
C SER A 336 28.62 -1.46 -3.78
N ALA A 337 28.45 -2.68 -3.25
CA ALA A 337 27.49 -2.97 -2.19
C ALA A 337 27.74 -2.14 -0.92
N ARG A 338 29.01 -1.93 -0.55
CA ARG A 338 29.37 -1.20 0.69
C ARG A 338 28.81 0.22 0.68
N PHE A 339 28.97 0.94 -0.42
CA PHE A 339 28.45 2.31 -0.56
C PHE A 339 26.93 2.36 -0.36
N LYS A 340 26.19 1.42 -0.97
CA LYS A 340 24.73 1.34 -0.84
C LYS A 340 24.26 0.92 0.56
N ILE A 341 25.01 0.04 1.23
CA ILE A 341 24.73 -0.35 2.62
C ILE A 341 24.94 0.86 3.55
N ASP A 342 26.04 1.59 3.37
CA ASP A 342 26.37 2.77 4.18
C ASP A 342 25.37 3.90 3.93
N GLU A 343 24.86 4.07 2.70
CA GLU A 343 23.78 4.99 2.36
C GLU A 343 22.50 4.67 3.15
N VAL A 344 22.06 3.41 3.20
CA VAL A 344 20.88 3.01 4.00
C VAL A 344 21.12 3.23 5.50
N ARG A 345 22.32 2.93 5.99
CA ARG A 345 22.68 3.15 7.39
C ARG A 345 22.63 4.63 7.74
N GLN A 346 23.22 5.50 6.91
CA GLN A 346 23.22 6.94 7.13
C GLN A 346 21.79 7.49 7.17
N ASN A 347 20.93 7.03 6.25
CA ASN A 347 19.53 7.41 6.25
C ASN A 347 18.78 7.04 7.54
N CYS A 348 19.14 5.91 8.18
CA CYS A 348 18.57 5.54 9.47
C CYS A 348 18.97 6.54 10.57
N TYR A 349 20.24 6.97 10.59
CA TYR A 349 20.72 7.99 11.54
C TYR A 349 20.12 9.38 11.26
N ASP A 350 20.04 9.79 9.99
CA ASP A 350 19.44 11.07 9.61
C ASP A 350 17.98 11.15 10.08
N LEU A 351 17.24 10.05 9.93
CA LEU A 351 15.87 9.98 10.41
C LEU A 351 15.78 9.93 11.93
N LEU A 352 16.66 9.20 12.61
CA LEU A 352 16.74 9.22 14.07
C LEU A 352 16.96 10.65 14.60
N PHE A 353 17.90 11.38 13.99
CA PHE A 353 18.21 12.76 14.34
C PHE A 353 17.04 13.72 14.06
N ASP A 354 16.32 13.56 12.94
CA ASP A 354 15.10 14.33 12.65
C ASP A 354 14.04 14.15 13.74
N TYR A 355 13.86 12.93 14.27
CA TYR A 355 12.90 12.69 15.34
C TYR A 355 13.38 13.22 16.70
N GLN A 356 14.67 13.10 17.01
CA GLN A 356 15.24 13.60 18.27
C GLN A 356 15.20 15.13 18.35
N SER A 357 15.62 15.82 17.28
CA SER A 357 15.64 17.29 17.23
C SER A 357 14.24 17.90 17.43
N ARG A 358 13.19 17.25 16.93
CA ARG A 358 11.79 17.67 17.12
C ARG A 358 11.26 17.41 18.52
N CYS A 359 11.78 16.41 19.22
CA CYS A 359 11.38 16.14 20.60
C CYS A 359 11.92 17.22 21.54
N CYS A 360 13.13 17.74 21.27
CA CYS A 360 13.73 18.83 22.03
C CYS A 360 12.97 20.17 21.88
N THR A 361 12.51 20.52 20.68
CA THR A 361 11.76 21.78 20.43
C THR A 361 10.38 21.80 21.07
N LEU A 362 9.73 20.64 21.22
CA LEU A 362 8.45 20.52 21.93
C LEU A 362 8.60 20.69 23.45
N ASN A 363 9.72 20.23 24.03
CA ASN A 363 9.97 20.36 25.46
C ASN A 363 10.33 21.81 25.86
N GLU A 364 11.07 22.54 25.01
CA GLU A 364 11.39 23.96 25.22
C GLU A 364 10.16 24.87 25.13
N SER A 365 9.17 24.51 24.31
CA SER A 365 7.91 25.26 24.19
C SER A 365 6.92 24.96 25.33
N SER A 366 7.05 23.82 26.02
CA SER A 366 6.32 23.53 27.25
C SER A 366 6.95 24.14 28.52
N SER A 367 8.26 24.37 28.54
CA SER A 367 8.96 24.97 29.70
C SER A 367 8.96 26.50 29.70
N SER A 368 8.58 27.15 28.59
CA SER A 368 8.58 28.62 28.43
C SER A 368 7.24 29.31 28.74
N ILE A 369 6.22 28.58 29.22
CA ILE A 369 4.95 29.16 29.71
C ILE A 369 4.95 29.37 31.25
N GLY A 370 6.02 28.97 31.95
CA GLY A 370 6.10 28.98 33.42
C GLY A 370 6.84 30.16 34.08
N SER A 371 7.13 31.25 33.37
CA SER A 371 7.87 32.35 33.98
C SER A 371 7.50 33.70 33.37
N LEU A 372 6.49 34.34 33.97
CA LEU A 372 6.40 35.79 34.22
C LEU A 372 5.02 36.09 34.81
N GLU A 373 4.92 36.20 36.14
CA GLU A 373 4.24 37.31 36.83
C GLU A 373 4.52 37.24 38.35
N ASN A 374 5.23 38.27 38.83
CA ASN A 374 5.47 38.55 40.24
C ASN A 374 4.17 38.91 40.96
N THR A 375 3.99 38.49 42.22
CA THR A 375 3.48 39.37 43.29
C THR A 375 3.89 38.82 44.66
N MET A 376 4.54 39.67 45.47
CA MET A 376 4.77 39.41 46.89
C MET A 376 3.44 39.45 47.64
N SER A 377 3.05 38.34 48.29
CA SER A 377 2.27 38.40 49.52
C SER A 377 2.61 37.22 50.41
N SER A 378 3.08 37.54 51.60
CA SER A 378 3.18 36.65 52.74
C SER A 378 1.79 36.11 53.07
N ASP A 379 1.62 34.79 53.09
CA ASP A 379 0.79 34.13 54.10
C ASP A 379 1.06 32.63 54.16
N VAL A 380 1.10 32.14 55.39
CA VAL A 380 1.47 30.81 55.83
C VAL A 380 0.29 29.87 55.61
N HIS A 381 0.44 28.84 54.78
CA HIS A 381 -0.21 27.55 54.99
C HIS A 381 0.64 26.42 54.40
N SER A 382 1.13 25.58 55.31
CA SER A 382 1.82 24.32 55.07
C SER A 382 0.85 23.29 54.50
N ASP A 383 1.11 22.82 53.28
CA ASP A 383 0.64 21.51 52.85
C ASP A 383 1.82 20.72 52.26
N VAL A 384 1.87 19.45 52.59
CA VAL A 384 3.06 18.60 52.62
C VAL A 384 3.50 18.22 51.19
N ASN A 385 4.68 18.69 50.78
CA ASN A 385 5.35 18.30 49.54
C ASN A 385 5.91 16.87 49.70
N VAL A 386 5.27 15.87 49.08
CA VAL A 386 5.71 14.46 49.08
C VAL A 386 6.54 14.12 47.82
N ASP A 387 6.81 15.09 46.94
CA ASP A 387 7.42 14.84 45.61
C ASP A 387 8.95 15.06 45.54
N ASP A 388 9.55 15.69 46.55
CA ASP A 388 10.97 16.14 46.54
C ASP A 388 11.98 14.96 46.48
N SER A 389 11.60 13.79 47.00
CA SER A 389 12.50 12.62 47.06
C SER A 389 12.69 11.90 45.72
N LEU A 390 11.76 12.05 44.77
CA LEU A 390 11.85 11.41 43.45
C LEU A 390 12.71 12.27 42.50
N ASP A 391 12.59 13.58 42.59
CA ASP A 391 13.43 14.53 41.84
C ASP A 391 14.90 14.45 42.28
N GLU A 392 15.17 14.30 43.59
CA GLU A 392 16.52 14.03 44.10
C GLU A 392 17.06 12.68 43.59
N PHE A 393 16.21 11.66 43.48
CA PHE A 393 16.59 10.36 42.93
C PHE A 393 16.92 10.44 41.43
N GLU A 394 16.13 11.19 40.64
CA GLU A 394 16.44 11.43 39.22
C GLU A 394 17.76 12.19 39.05
N GLN A 395 18.00 13.24 39.85
CA GLN A 395 19.28 13.97 39.85
C GLN A 395 20.46 13.08 40.29
N PHE A 396 20.24 12.17 41.24
CA PHE A 396 21.23 11.18 41.67
C PHE A 396 21.55 10.17 40.55
N VAL A 397 20.55 9.69 39.80
CA VAL A 397 20.75 8.79 38.66
C VAL A 397 21.48 9.49 37.51
N VAL A 398 21.12 10.74 37.20
CA VAL A 398 21.79 11.56 36.16
C VAL A 398 23.25 11.81 36.52
N SER A 399 23.56 12.15 37.77
CA SER A 399 24.95 12.38 38.23
C SER A 399 25.78 11.10 38.25
N LYS A 400 25.19 9.94 38.57
CA LYS A 400 25.85 8.63 38.52
C LYS A 400 26.13 8.16 37.08
N THR A 401 25.26 8.51 36.13
CA THR A 401 25.42 8.17 34.71
C THR A 401 26.42 9.10 34.02
N SER A 402 26.46 10.38 34.41
CA SER A 402 27.41 11.37 33.88
C SER A 402 28.87 11.11 34.27
N GLY A 403 29.12 10.41 35.39
CA GLY A 403 30.46 10.02 35.83
C GLY A 403 31.04 8.78 35.13
N ALA A 404 30.27 8.12 34.26
CA ALA A 404 30.59 6.77 33.79
C ALA A 404 30.48 6.58 32.27
N THR A 405 30.85 7.55 31.40
CA THR A 405 31.18 7.24 29.99
C THR A 405 31.95 8.36 29.29
N ASN A 406 33.25 8.13 29.08
CA ASN A 406 34.02 8.69 27.94
C ASN A 406 34.05 7.66 26.77
N LEU A 407 33.05 6.77 26.66
CA LEU A 407 32.77 6.02 25.44
C LEU A 407 31.67 6.80 24.71
N SER A 408 31.80 6.99 23.39
CA SER A 408 30.79 7.68 22.57
C SER A 408 29.39 7.20 22.96
N ALA A 409 28.47 8.11 23.29
CA ALA A 409 27.10 7.77 23.63
C ALA A 409 26.53 6.88 22.50
N THR A 410 26.37 5.57 22.76
CA THR A 410 25.82 4.63 21.79
C THR A 410 24.39 5.04 21.50
N SER A 411 24.08 5.27 20.24
CA SER A 411 22.74 5.72 19.88
C SER A 411 21.72 4.60 20.11
N GLU A 412 20.45 4.98 20.23
CA GLU A 412 19.34 4.04 20.32
C GLU A 412 19.34 3.04 19.14
N LEU A 413 19.72 3.51 17.95
CA LEU A 413 19.87 2.68 16.76
C LEU A 413 21.02 1.67 16.91
N ASP A 414 22.16 2.06 17.48
CA ASP A 414 23.29 1.15 17.70
C ASP A 414 22.88 0.01 18.64
N MET A 415 22.23 0.33 19.76
CA MET A 415 21.72 -0.66 20.71
C MET A 415 20.73 -1.64 20.04
N TYR A 416 19.80 -1.12 19.25
CA TYR A 416 18.86 -1.95 18.52
C TYR A 416 19.55 -2.84 17.47
N LEU A 417 20.55 -2.33 16.76
CA LEU A 417 21.29 -3.09 15.74
C LEU A 417 22.21 -4.16 16.34
N GLU A 418 22.72 -3.95 17.56
CA GLU A 418 23.54 -4.92 18.29
C GLU A 418 22.74 -6.09 18.87
N GLU A 419 21.44 -5.91 19.14
CA GLU A 419 20.58 -7.01 19.58
C GLU A 419 20.51 -8.13 18.52
N SER A 420 20.48 -9.39 18.96
CA SER A 420 20.37 -10.55 18.07
C SER A 420 19.11 -10.52 17.21
N LEU A 421 19.20 -11.02 15.97
CA LEU A 421 18.05 -11.18 15.08
C LEU A 421 17.02 -12.16 15.66
N LEU A 422 15.74 -11.84 15.47
CA LEU A 422 14.68 -12.77 15.83
C LEU A 422 14.49 -13.88 14.80
N PRO A 423 14.04 -15.08 15.22
CA PRO A 423 13.64 -16.14 14.30
C PRO A 423 12.51 -15.69 13.36
N ARG A 424 12.54 -16.20 12.12
CA ARG A 424 11.51 -15.93 11.10
C ARG A 424 10.26 -16.78 11.31
N ALA A 425 9.51 -16.50 12.38
CA ALA A 425 8.21 -17.11 12.63
C ALA A 425 7.15 -16.61 11.61
N ARG A 426 6.22 -17.49 11.22
CA ARG A 426 5.20 -17.19 10.19
C ARG A 426 4.12 -16.23 10.71
N ASP A 427 3.86 -16.29 12.00
CA ASP A 427 2.86 -15.55 12.77
C ASP A 427 3.46 -14.36 13.53
N PHE A 428 4.68 -13.94 13.17
CA PHE A 428 5.32 -12.79 13.80
C PHE A 428 4.59 -11.48 13.46
N ASP A 429 4.08 -10.81 14.50
CA ASP A 429 3.48 -9.49 14.43
C ASP A 429 4.51 -8.40 14.80
N ILE A 430 4.95 -7.65 13.79
CA ILE A 430 5.91 -6.55 13.95
C ILE A 430 5.34 -5.38 14.77
N LEU A 431 4.04 -5.11 14.68
CA LEU A 431 3.41 -4.00 15.39
C LEU A 431 3.31 -4.32 16.87
N ASN A 432 2.88 -5.54 17.21
CA ASN A 432 2.88 -5.99 18.59
C ASN A 432 4.30 -6.07 19.18
N TRP A 433 5.30 -6.46 18.37
CA TRP A 433 6.69 -6.43 18.83
C TRP A 433 7.15 -5.02 19.21
N TRP A 434 6.90 -4.02 18.35
CA TRP A 434 7.24 -2.62 18.64
C TRP A 434 6.40 -2.02 19.78
N LYS A 435 5.15 -2.46 19.97
CA LYS A 435 4.34 -2.11 21.14
C LYS A 435 5.02 -2.52 22.45
N THR A 436 5.47 -3.77 22.53
CA THR A 436 6.02 -4.34 23.76
C THR A 436 7.49 -3.97 23.99
N ASN A 437 8.32 -4.01 22.94
CA ASN A 437 9.77 -3.81 23.06
C ASN A 437 10.21 -2.38 22.76
N GLY A 438 9.38 -1.58 22.08
CA GLY A 438 9.71 -0.21 21.72
C GLY A 438 9.88 0.75 22.90
N VAL A 439 9.45 0.37 24.11
CA VAL A 439 9.74 1.15 25.32
C VAL A 439 11.26 1.27 25.57
N LYS A 440 12.05 0.27 25.15
CA LYS A 440 13.52 0.33 25.18
C LYS A 440 14.10 1.32 24.16
N PHE A 441 13.33 1.61 23.12
CA PHE A 441 13.73 2.38 21.96
C PHE A 441 12.66 3.43 21.64
N PRO A 442 12.50 4.49 22.46
CA PRO A 442 11.38 5.43 22.33
C PRO A 442 11.35 6.20 21.01
N THR A 443 12.51 6.51 20.42
CA THR A 443 12.59 7.25 19.15
C THR A 443 12.34 6.34 17.96
N LEU A 444 12.99 5.17 17.93
CA LEU A 444 12.80 4.14 16.92
C LEU A 444 11.37 3.61 16.95
N GLN A 445 10.73 3.53 18.13
CA GLN A 445 9.33 3.15 18.25
C GLN A 445 8.42 4.17 17.52
N LYS A 446 8.67 5.48 17.66
CA LYS A 446 7.95 6.51 16.90
C LYS A 446 8.23 6.40 15.40
N MET A 447 9.50 6.20 15.01
CA MET A 447 9.88 5.99 13.60
C MET A 447 9.18 4.77 13.00
N ALA A 448 9.17 3.64 13.71
CA ALA A 448 8.50 2.42 13.28
C ALA A 448 7.00 2.64 13.12
N ARG A 449 6.36 3.35 14.06
CA ARG A 449 4.93 3.69 13.98
C ARG A 449 4.57 4.50 12.73
N ASP A 450 5.43 5.43 12.32
CA ASP A 450 5.18 6.27 11.14
C ASP A 450 5.57 5.58 9.82
N ILE A 451 6.65 4.79 9.80
CA ILE A 451 7.17 4.14 8.58
C ILE A 451 6.42 2.85 8.24
N LEU A 452 6.05 2.05 9.25
CA LEU A 452 5.30 0.81 9.04
C LEU A 452 3.85 1.08 8.60
N ALA A 453 3.34 2.29 8.88
CA ALA A 453 2.04 2.74 8.40
C ALA A 453 2.02 3.08 6.90
N ILE A 454 3.17 3.22 6.24
CA ILE A 454 3.26 3.63 4.84
C ILE A 454 2.84 2.45 3.95
N PRO A 455 1.73 2.55 3.20
CA PRO A 455 1.37 1.54 2.23
C PRO A 455 2.29 1.64 1.01
N VAL A 456 2.73 0.49 0.50
CA VAL A 456 3.54 0.45 -0.73
C VAL A 456 2.70 0.46 -2.00
N SER A 457 1.37 0.50 -1.88
CA SER A 457 0.43 0.47 -2.99
C SER A 457 -0.75 1.42 -2.80
N THR A 458 -1.38 1.83 -3.91
CA THR A 458 -2.60 2.64 -3.94
C THR A 458 -3.88 1.82 -3.82
N VAL A 459 -3.77 0.51 -3.53
CA VAL A 459 -4.91 -0.44 -3.55
C VAL A 459 -6.04 -0.03 -2.60
N ALA A 460 -5.72 0.60 -1.47
CA ALA A 460 -6.75 1.11 -0.58
C ALA A 460 -7.62 2.21 -1.23
N SER A 461 -7.01 3.09 -2.03
CA SER A 461 -7.73 4.10 -2.82
C SER A 461 -8.44 3.46 -4.02
N GLU A 462 -7.85 2.44 -4.66
CA GLU A 462 -8.46 1.71 -5.78
C GLU A 462 -9.70 0.91 -5.35
N SER A 463 -9.66 0.28 -4.17
CA SER A 463 -10.80 -0.44 -3.58
C SER A 463 -12.01 0.49 -3.36
N ALA A 464 -11.76 1.77 -3.08
CA ALA A 464 -12.81 2.78 -3.03
C ALA A 464 -13.49 2.94 -4.41
N PHE A 465 -12.74 2.87 -5.51
CA PHE A 465 -13.30 2.96 -6.85
C PHE A 465 -14.15 1.76 -7.21
N SER A 466 -13.70 0.53 -6.94
CA SER A 466 -14.49 -0.67 -7.22
C SER A 466 -15.81 -0.67 -6.44
N SER A 467 -15.76 -0.21 -5.18
CA SER A 467 -16.97 0.04 -4.37
C SER A 467 -17.86 1.13 -4.95
N SER A 468 -17.26 2.21 -5.48
CA SER A 468 -17.97 3.32 -6.11
C SER A 468 -18.60 2.95 -7.45
N GLY A 469 -18.01 2.03 -8.22
CA GLY A 469 -18.55 1.56 -9.50
C GLY A 469 -19.91 0.88 -9.33
N LYS A 470 -20.11 0.18 -8.21
CA LYS A 470 -21.42 -0.38 -7.82
C LYS A 470 -22.46 0.71 -7.46
N LEU A 471 -22.01 1.89 -7.01
CA LEU A 471 -22.88 3.03 -6.68
C LEU A 471 -23.17 3.92 -7.89
N ILE A 472 -22.16 4.14 -8.74
CA ILE A 472 -22.20 4.92 -9.98
C ILE A 472 -22.11 3.96 -11.16
N ASN A 473 -23.23 3.26 -11.42
CA ASN A 473 -23.35 2.39 -12.58
C ASN A 473 -24.11 3.12 -13.73
N PRO A 474 -24.08 2.59 -14.96
CA PRO A 474 -24.77 3.21 -16.11
C PRO A 474 -26.27 3.49 -15.87
N HIS A 475 -26.92 2.72 -15.00
CA HIS A 475 -28.34 2.86 -14.65
C HIS A 475 -28.62 3.80 -13.44
N ARG A 476 -27.59 4.13 -12.64
CA ARG A 476 -27.67 4.92 -11.39
C ARG A 476 -26.62 6.03 -11.37
N ASN A 477 -26.59 6.85 -12.41
CA ASN A 477 -25.54 7.86 -12.65
C ASN A 477 -25.91 9.31 -12.25
N ARG A 478 -27.09 9.54 -11.65
CA ARG A 478 -27.60 10.90 -11.34
C ARG A 478 -27.42 11.35 -9.89
N LEU A 479 -26.69 10.59 -9.07
CA LEU A 479 -26.41 11.00 -7.69
C LEU A 479 -25.48 12.22 -7.68
N HIS A 480 -25.78 13.18 -6.82
CA HIS A 480 -24.90 14.33 -6.60
C HIS A 480 -23.59 13.89 -5.93
N HIS A 481 -22.46 14.49 -6.28
CA HIS A 481 -21.14 14.05 -5.80
C HIS A 481 -21.05 14.01 -4.26
N THR A 482 -21.63 14.99 -3.57
CA THR A 482 -21.71 14.98 -2.09
C THR A 482 -22.50 13.80 -1.51
N THR A 483 -23.49 13.29 -2.24
CA THR A 483 -24.25 12.09 -1.83
C THR A 483 -23.45 10.82 -2.11
N VAL A 484 -22.68 10.79 -3.20
CA VAL A 484 -21.75 9.69 -3.48
C VAL A 484 -20.68 9.61 -2.40
N GLU A 485 -20.06 10.74 -2.06
CA GLU A 485 -19.09 10.81 -0.97
C GLU A 485 -19.69 10.30 0.34
N ALA A 486 -20.84 10.84 0.76
CA ALA A 486 -21.49 10.38 2.00
C ALA A 486 -21.81 8.87 2.01
N LEU A 487 -22.21 8.30 0.86
CA LEU A 487 -22.46 6.86 0.71
C LEU A 487 -21.18 6.02 0.82
N MET A 488 -20.09 6.48 0.21
CA MET A 488 -18.79 5.79 0.26
C MET A 488 -18.30 5.65 1.72
N TYR A 489 -18.49 6.69 2.51
CA TYR A 489 -18.12 6.70 3.92
C TYR A 489 -19.06 5.89 4.79
N SER A 490 -20.37 6.11 4.65
CA SER A 490 -21.38 5.44 5.46
C SER A 490 -21.28 3.91 5.33
N ARG A 491 -20.98 3.41 4.13
CA ARG A 491 -20.82 1.97 3.88
C ARG A 491 -19.71 1.36 4.74
N ARG A 492 -18.56 2.03 4.81
CA ARG A 492 -17.39 1.55 5.55
C ARG A 492 -17.65 1.57 7.06
N TRP A 493 -18.26 2.65 7.56
CA TRP A 493 -18.53 2.82 8.99
C TRP A 493 -19.64 1.91 9.50
N LEU A 494 -20.74 1.78 8.76
CA LEU A 494 -21.83 0.87 9.11
C LEU A 494 -21.39 -0.59 9.12
N TRP A 495 -20.43 -0.96 8.26
CA TRP A 495 -19.83 -2.30 8.30
C TRP A 495 -18.88 -2.50 9.48
N ASN A 496 -18.10 -1.49 9.87
CA ASN A 496 -17.29 -1.57 11.08
C ASN A 496 -18.14 -1.69 12.34
N GLU A 497 -19.21 -0.90 12.47
CA GLU A 497 -20.16 -1.01 13.60
C GLU A 497 -20.89 -2.36 13.62
N ALA A 498 -21.26 -2.90 12.45
CA ALA A 498 -21.87 -4.22 12.35
C ALA A 498 -20.90 -5.35 12.74
N ASN A 499 -19.60 -5.21 12.41
CA ASN A 499 -18.59 -6.19 12.77
C ASN A 499 -18.19 -6.11 14.25
N ASP A 500 -18.14 -4.91 14.82
CA ASP A 500 -17.89 -4.70 16.26
C ASP A 500 -19.05 -5.29 17.10
N THR A 501 -20.30 -5.18 16.63
CA THR A 501 -21.49 -5.75 17.27
C THR A 501 -21.67 -7.26 17.02
N CYS A 502 -21.02 -7.82 15.99
CA CYS A 502 -21.10 -9.25 15.62
C CYS A 502 -19.86 -10.05 16.06
N SER A 503 -19.06 -9.53 17.00
CA SER A 503 -17.88 -10.19 17.57
C SER A 503 -18.22 -11.30 18.58
N THR A 504 -19.20 -12.14 18.24
CA THR A 504 -19.32 -13.52 18.72
C THR A 504 -19.73 -14.40 17.54
N SER A 505 -18.81 -15.28 17.14
CA SER A 505 -18.91 -16.35 16.12
C SER A 505 -18.78 -15.95 14.64
N ASP A 506 -17.66 -16.44 14.08
CA ASP A 506 -17.37 -16.84 12.70
C ASP A 506 -17.17 -15.79 11.58
N GLY A 507 -15.95 -15.83 11.02
CA GLY A 507 -15.65 -15.54 9.62
C GLY A 507 -15.40 -14.07 9.27
N ILE A 508 -14.17 -13.59 9.48
CA ILE A 508 -13.68 -12.32 8.92
C ILE A 508 -13.72 -12.42 7.39
N GLN A 509 -14.75 -11.83 6.78
CA GLN A 509 -14.86 -11.72 5.32
C GLN A 509 -13.94 -10.58 4.84
N THR A 510 -12.92 -10.94 4.08
CA THR A 510 -11.90 -10.04 3.53
C THR A 510 -12.50 -8.99 2.59
N CYS A 511 -11.98 -7.76 2.64
CA CYS A 511 -12.20 -6.77 1.58
C CYS A 511 -11.75 -7.38 0.23
N PRO A 512 -12.50 -7.16 -0.87
CA PRO A 512 -12.08 -7.61 -2.19
C PRO A 512 -10.69 -7.07 -2.50
N SER A 513 -9.75 -7.97 -2.73
CA SER A 513 -8.47 -7.65 -3.32
C SER A 513 -8.69 -7.25 -4.79
N ILE A 514 -7.68 -6.65 -5.45
CA ILE A 514 -7.67 -6.46 -6.92
C ILE A 514 -7.94 -7.78 -7.68
N LEU A 515 -7.82 -8.93 -7.01
CA LEU A 515 -8.05 -10.25 -7.59
C LEU A 515 -9.50 -10.74 -7.52
N ASP A 516 -10.34 -10.10 -6.70
CA ASP A 516 -11.74 -10.52 -6.48
C ASP A 516 -12.73 -9.74 -7.35
N GLU A 517 -12.25 -9.05 -8.39
CA GLU A 517 -13.12 -8.40 -9.38
C GLU A 517 -13.62 -9.44 -10.40
N GLU A 518 -14.68 -10.18 -10.03
CA GLU A 518 -15.61 -10.77 -11.01
C GLU A 518 -16.75 -9.79 -11.33
N ASP A 519 -16.98 -9.69 -12.64
CA ASP A 519 -18.23 -9.46 -13.37
C ASP A 519 -19.07 -8.20 -13.09
N ASP A 520 -18.98 -7.26 -14.05
CA ASP A 520 -20.13 -6.64 -14.72
C ASP A 520 -19.62 -5.99 -16.03
N GLN A 521 -19.29 -6.82 -17.03
CA GLN A 521 -19.22 -6.38 -18.43
C GLN A 521 -20.59 -6.61 -19.08
N ASP A 522 -21.43 -5.58 -19.03
CA ASP A 522 -22.59 -5.51 -19.94
C ASP A 522 -22.11 -5.09 -21.34
N ASP A 523 -22.26 -6.04 -22.26
CA ASP A 523 -22.38 -5.93 -23.71
C ASP A 523 -22.34 -4.50 -24.28
N ARG A 524 -21.24 -4.12 -24.93
CA ARG A 524 -21.27 -3.16 -26.04
C ARG A 524 -20.24 -3.47 -27.12
N ASP A 525 -20.58 -4.46 -27.94
CA ASP A 525 -20.33 -4.38 -29.38
C ASP A 525 -21.67 -4.12 -30.08
N SER A 526 -21.89 -2.87 -30.49
CA SER A 526 -22.79 -2.53 -31.60
C SER A 526 -22.52 -1.12 -32.10
N LYS A 527 -21.37 -0.94 -32.76
CA LYS A 527 -21.27 -0.57 -34.18
C LYS A 527 -19.82 -0.35 -34.62
#